data_AF-A0A3B9LH93-F1
#
_entry.id   AF-A0A3B9LH93-F1
#
_cell.length_a   1.000
_cell.length_b   1.000
_cell.length_c   1.000
_cell.angle_alpha   90.00
_cell.angle_beta   90.00
_cell.angle_gamma   90.00
#
_symmetry.space_group_name_H-M   'P 1'
#
loop_
_entity.id
_entity.type
_entity.pdbx_description
1 polymer ?
#
loop_
_entity_poly.entity_id
_entity_poly.type
_entity_poly.pdbx_seq_one_letter_code
_entity_poly.pdbx_strand_id
1 'polypeptide(L)'
;MKWLSAGVTFVNFSTVCGLILGMVGGGLTFSIAAISVLFGAAIAAYLRASDSSKPDVLESPKAEANLFRDTRRPQPGGADVVLRHSLFAKYRDVWKWILAACFAIFALRSFCWLLYIDGDELKIQSPNNLGDLALHITYIKNFANGVSFWPDNPIYVFSKLRYPAGMDLFNALLCCLHVDLTRGLVWTGLLASLATFYAFYRWGGPFAVAGFLFNGGIAGFQILSSSTFLKFVDYQGDKTIAWKSIPLTMFVTQRGLLYAIPAGLLLLWHWREKFWGSGTQDRHRAPLPFWVELSLYASMPLFHVHTFLA
;
A
#
# COMPACT_ATOMS: atom_id res chain seq x y z
N MET A 1 -10.39 -3.39 6.37
CA MET A 1 -9.43 -2.34 6.76
C MET A 1 -8.50 -2.78 7.87
N LYS A 2 -8.93 -3.63 8.83
CA LYS A 2 -8.09 -4.15 9.94
C LYS A 2 -6.70 -4.68 9.54
N TRP A 3 -6.63 -5.52 8.51
CA TRP A 3 -5.35 -6.08 8.06
C TRP A 3 -4.45 -5.04 7.39
N LEU A 4 -5.06 -4.14 6.61
CA LEU A 4 -4.35 -3.02 5.99
C LEU A 4 -3.80 -2.09 7.07
N SER A 5 -4.61 -1.71 8.06
CA SER A 5 -4.17 -0.84 9.16
C SER A 5 -3.05 -1.48 9.97
N ALA A 6 -3.16 -2.76 10.32
CA ALA A 6 -2.09 -3.49 10.99
C ALA A 6 -0.79 -3.52 10.17
N GLY A 7 -0.87 -3.83 8.86
CA GLY A 7 0.30 -3.88 7.99
C GLY A 7 0.99 -2.53 7.81
N VAL A 8 0.23 -1.46 7.57
CA VAL A 8 0.78 -0.10 7.44
C VAL A 8 1.35 0.38 8.79
N THR A 9 0.68 0.07 9.91
CA THR A 9 1.17 0.39 11.25
C THR A 9 2.47 -0.36 11.56
N PHE A 10 2.57 -1.63 11.18
CA PHE A 10 3.78 -2.43 11.33
C PHE A 10 4.98 -1.75 10.65
N VAL A 11 4.83 -1.38 9.37
CA VAL A 11 5.91 -0.70 8.62
C VAL A 11 6.24 0.62 9.30
N ASN A 12 5.24 1.42 9.65
CA ASN A 12 5.45 2.72 10.27
C ASN A 12 6.27 2.65 11.57
N PHE A 13 5.79 1.86 12.53
CA PHE A 13 6.41 1.76 13.85
C PHE A 13 7.76 1.07 13.80
N SER A 14 7.95 0.09 12.89
CA SER A 14 9.28 -0.51 12.67
C SER A 14 10.28 0.53 12.16
N THR A 15 9.90 1.31 11.14
CA THR A 15 10.78 2.32 10.53
C THR A 15 11.10 3.46 11.49
N VAL A 16 10.09 4.01 12.18
CA VAL A 16 10.29 5.12 13.12
C VAL A 16 11.12 4.67 14.34
N CYS A 17 10.87 3.48 14.87
CA CYS A 17 11.67 2.92 15.96
C CYS A 17 13.13 2.70 15.53
N GLY A 18 13.34 2.12 14.35
CA GLY A 18 14.68 1.91 13.79
C GLY A 18 15.44 3.21 13.58
N LEU A 19 14.75 4.25 13.09
CA LEU A 19 15.32 5.59 12.95
C LEU A 19 15.76 6.16 14.30
N ILE A 20 14.88 6.16 15.31
CA ILE A 20 15.20 6.77 16.60
C ILE A 20 16.32 6.00 17.30
N LEU A 21 16.19 4.68 17.41
CA LEU A 21 17.14 3.84 18.12
C LEU A 21 18.52 3.88 17.48
N GLY A 22 18.57 3.89 16.16
CA GLY A 22 19.84 3.92 15.50
C GLY A 22 20.49 5.31 15.46
N MET A 23 19.72 6.42 15.53
CA MET A 23 20.30 7.76 15.74
C MET A 23 20.99 7.82 17.11
N VAL A 24 20.35 7.24 18.13
CA VAL A 24 20.92 7.13 19.48
C VAL A 24 22.10 6.15 19.51
N GLY A 25 22.01 5.05 18.77
CA GLY A 25 23.03 3.99 18.71
C GLY A 25 24.19 4.26 17.75
N GLY A 26 24.19 5.39 17.03
CA GLY A 26 25.22 5.74 16.06
C GLY A 26 25.23 4.88 14.79
N GLY A 27 24.13 4.19 14.47
CA GLY A 27 24.02 3.26 13.35
C GLY A 27 22.94 2.19 13.55
N LEU A 28 22.53 1.53 12.47
CA LEU A 28 21.70 0.32 12.57
C LEU A 28 22.57 -0.91 12.86
N THR A 29 22.12 -1.72 13.82
CA THR A 29 22.72 -3.02 14.15
C THR A 29 21.65 -4.10 14.08
N PHE A 30 22.07 -5.37 14.10
CA PHE A 30 21.14 -6.51 14.19
C PHE A 30 20.15 -6.36 15.35
N SER A 31 20.64 -6.01 16.55
CA SER A 31 19.79 -5.86 17.74
C SER A 31 18.79 -4.72 17.60
N ILE A 32 19.22 -3.56 17.07
CA ILE A 32 18.32 -2.42 16.82
C ILE A 32 17.25 -2.81 15.80
N ALA A 33 17.63 -3.49 14.71
CA ALA A 33 16.69 -3.94 13.70
C ALA A 33 15.67 -4.94 14.26
N ALA A 34 16.13 -5.91 15.07
CA ALA A 34 15.27 -6.90 15.71
C ALA A 34 14.27 -6.24 16.65
N ILE A 35 14.73 -5.36 17.54
CA ILE A 35 13.85 -4.62 18.48
C ILE A 35 12.82 -3.79 17.70
N SER A 36 13.24 -3.09 16.65
CA SER A 36 12.37 -2.23 15.87
C SER A 36 11.26 -3.00 15.16
N VAL A 37 11.61 -4.11 14.49
CA VAL A 37 10.66 -4.97 13.79
C VAL A 37 9.73 -5.68 14.77
N LEU A 38 10.24 -6.19 15.89
CA LEU A 38 9.42 -6.81 16.94
C LEU A 38 8.45 -5.80 17.55
N PHE A 39 8.89 -4.57 17.79
CA PHE A 39 8.04 -3.50 18.29
C PHE A 39 6.92 -3.17 17.31
N GLY A 40 7.24 -2.96 16.02
CA GLY A 40 6.22 -2.75 15.00
C GLY A 40 5.22 -3.92 14.92
N ALA A 41 5.70 -5.16 15.03
CA ALA A 41 4.86 -6.35 14.97
C ALA A 41 3.94 -6.45 16.20
N ALA A 42 4.45 -6.15 17.39
CA ALA A 42 3.68 -6.12 18.63
C ALA A 42 2.57 -5.07 18.57
N ILE A 43 2.87 -3.87 18.07
CA ILE A 43 1.87 -2.80 17.89
C ILE A 43 0.80 -3.19 16.88
N ALA A 44 1.17 -3.80 15.76
CA ALA A 44 0.22 -4.28 14.75
C ALA A 44 -0.67 -5.42 15.27
N ALA A 45 -0.09 -6.34 16.05
CA ALA A 45 -0.83 -7.43 16.71
C ALA A 45 -1.79 -6.87 17.77
N TYR A 46 -1.35 -5.91 18.58
CA TYR A 46 -2.18 -5.21 19.56
C TYR A 46 -3.37 -4.54 18.89
N LEU A 47 -3.15 -3.77 17.81
CA LEU A 47 -4.21 -3.10 17.07
C LEU A 47 -5.26 -4.10 16.55
N ARG A 48 -4.82 -5.28 16.12
CA ARG A 48 -5.71 -6.35 15.65
C ARG A 48 -6.49 -7.01 16.81
N ALA A 49 -5.84 -7.20 17.94
CA ALA A 49 -6.44 -7.82 19.13
C ALA A 49 -7.44 -6.86 19.81
N SER A 50 -7.10 -5.58 19.98
CA SER A 50 -7.94 -4.56 20.61
C SER A 50 -9.27 -4.36 19.89
N ASP A 51 -9.27 -4.55 18.57
CA ASP A 51 -10.46 -4.52 17.72
C ASP A 51 -11.34 -5.79 17.79
N SER A 52 -10.85 -6.84 18.45
CA SER A 52 -11.54 -8.13 18.63
C SER A 52 -12.07 -8.31 20.06
N SER A 53 -11.54 -7.57 21.04
CA SER A 53 -11.84 -7.72 22.47
C SER A 53 -13.10 -6.99 22.98
N LYS A 54 -14.07 -6.66 22.12
CA LYS A 54 -15.39 -6.18 22.58
C LYS A 54 -16.37 -7.36 22.60
N PRO A 55 -16.63 -7.99 23.77
CA PRO A 55 -17.71 -8.95 23.89
C PRO A 55 -19.05 -8.25 23.61
N ASP A 56 -19.94 -8.92 22.88
CA ASP A 56 -21.35 -8.56 22.75
C ASP A 56 -22.03 -8.63 24.13
N VAL A 57 -21.83 -7.60 24.95
CA VAL A 57 -22.59 -7.42 26.18
C VAL A 57 -23.80 -6.56 25.83
N LEU A 58 -24.84 -7.21 25.29
CA LEU A 58 -26.24 -6.99 25.65
C LEU A 58 -27.13 -8.05 24.97
N GLU A 59 -27.09 -9.29 25.43
CA GLU A 59 -28.33 -10.08 25.47
C GLU A 59 -29.28 -9.39 26.46
N SER A 60 -30.05 -8.42 25.96
CA SER A 60 -31.21 -7.90 26.67
C SER A 60 -32.44 -8.63 26.13
N PRO A 61 -33.21 -9.37 26.96
CA PRO A 61 -34.42 -10.11 26.58
C PRO A 61 -35.61 -9.18 26.30
N LYS A 62 -35.38 -8.06 25.60
CA LYS A 62 -36.40 -7.09 25.16
C LYS A 62 -36.61 -7.08 23.65
N ALA A 63 -35.84 -7.87 22.89
CA ALA A 63 -35.97 -7.98 21.44
C ALA A 63 -37.07 -8.97 20.98
N GLU A 64 -37.59 -9.83 21.85
CA GLU A 64 -38.66 -10.78 21.48
C GLU A 64 -40.06 -10.14 21.39
N ALA A 65 -40.26 -8.93 21.89
CA ALA A 65 -41.58 -8.29 21.88
C ALA A 65 -42.00 -7.67 20.53
N ASN A 66 -41.10 -7.64 19.53
CA ASN A 66 -41.38 -7.01 18.22
C ASN A 66 -41.53 -8.00 17.05
N LEU A 67 -41.59 -9.32 17.31
CA LEU A 67 -41.65 -10.31 16.23
C LEU A 67 -43.04 -10.53 15.62
N PHE A 68 -44.09 -9.87 16.11
CA PHE A 68 -45.48 -10.10 15.67
C PHE A 68 -46.25 -8.83 15.35
N ARG A 69 -45.72 -7.95 14.48
CA ARG A 69 -46.57 -6.96 13.79
C ARG A 69 -45.93 -6.34 12.54
N ASP A 70 -45.85 -7.08 11.45
CA ASP A 70 -45.87 -6.44 10.12
C ASP A 70 -46.49 -7.37 9.07
N THR A 71 -47.82 -7.45 9.06
CA THR A 71 -48.58 -7.94 7.91
C THR A 71 -48.66 -6.84 6.85
N ARG A 72 -47.54 -6.58 6.16
CA ARG A 72 -47.54 -5.78 4.93
C ARG A 72 -47.67 -6.70 3.71
N ARG A 73 -48.77 -6.50 2.97
CA ARG A 73 -49.07 -7.11 1.66
C ARG A 73 -47.85 -7.09 0.72
N PRO A 74 -47.57 -8.15 -0.06
CA PRO A 74 -46.52 -8.10 -1.07
C PRO A 74 -46.91 -7.12 -2.17
N GLN A 75 -46.07 -6.10 -2.42
CA GLN A 75 -46.19 -5.29 -3.63
C GLN A 75 -45.66 -6.08 -4.84
N PRO A 76 -46.40 -6.12 -5.97
CA PRO A 76 -45.95 -6.77 -7.20
C PRO A 76 -44.92 -5.86 -7.89
N GLY A 77 -43.65 -6.01 -7.51
CA GLY A 77 -42.54 -5.22 -8.05
C GLY A 77 -41.19 -5.46 -7.33
N GLY A 78 -41.20 -6.10 -6.17
CA GLY A 78 -39.98 -6.40 -5.41
C GLY A 78 -39.08 -7.48 -6.03
N ALA A 79 -39.65 -8.42 -6.80
CA ALA A 79 -38.89 -9.52 -7.41
C ALA A 79 -37.88 -9.01 -8.45
N ASP A 80 -38.27 -8.04 -9.28
CA ASP A 80 -37.39 -7.46 -10.31
C ASP A 80 -36.28 -6.59 -9.72
N VAL A 81 -36.55 -5.88 -8.63
CA VAL A 81 -35.55 -5.05 -7.93
C VAL A 81 -34.53 -5.94 -7.21
N VAL A 82 -34.96 -7.00 -6.54
CA VAL A 82 -34.08 -7.97 -5.88
C VAL A 82 -33.25 -8.76 -6.90
N LEU A 83 -33.85 -9.18 -8.03
CA LEU A 83 -33.13 -9.86 -9.10
C LEU A 83 -32.11 -8.93 -9.79
N ARG A 84 -32.47 -7.68 -10.08
CA ARG A 84 -31.51 -6.68 -10.58
C ARG A 84 -30.38 -6.46 -9.57
N HIS A 85 -30.68 -6.33 -8.28
CA HIS A 85 -29.65 -6.13 -7.26
C HIS A 85 -28.70 -7.34 -7.15
N SER A 86 -29.21 -8.57 -7.28
CA SER A 86 -28.37 -9.79 -7.24
C SER A 86 -27.49 -9.93 -8.49
N LEU A 87 -28.00 -9.58 -9.67
CA LEU A 87 -27.22 -9.55 -10.91
C LEU A 87 -26.14 -8.46 -10.85
N PHE A 88 -26.48 -7.23 -10.45
CA PHE A 88 -25.50 -6.15 -10.29
C PHE A 88 -24.42 -6.48 -9.26
N ALA A 89 -24.75 -7.17 -8.17
CA ALA A 89 -23.78 -7.66 -7.20
C ALA A 89 -22.82 -8.69 -7.83
N LYS A 90 -23.35 -9.64 -8.60
CA LYS A 90 -22.56 -10.67 -9.31
C LYS A 90 -21.63 -10.07 -10.36
N TYR A 91 -22.10 -9.10 -11.15
CA TYR A 91 -21.28 -8.39 -12.15
C TYR A 91 -20.15 -7.58 -11.49
N ARG A 92 -20.41 -6.94 -10.35
CA ARG A 92 -19.40 -6.20 -9.58
C ARG A 92 -18.28 -7.11 -9.08
N ASP A 93 -18.60 -8.35 -8.70
CA ASP A 93 -17.61 -9.33 -8.26
C ASP A 93 -16.76 -9.86 -9.42
N VAL A 94 -17.34 -10.05 -10.62
CA VAL A 94 -16.55 -10.43 -11.80
C VAL A 94 -15.50 -9.36 -12.14
N TRP A 95 -15.91 -8.08 -12.19
CA TRP A 95 -14.97 -6.98 -12.48
C TRP A 95 -13.90 -6.82 -11.40
N LYS A 96 -14.25 -7.06 -10.13
CA LYS A 96 -13.28 -7.10 -9.04
C LYS A 96 -12.19 -8.14 -9.32
N TRP A 97 -12.56 -9.37 -9.68
CA TRP A 97 -11.60 -10.44 -9.92
C TRP A 97 -10.76 -10.23 -11.18
N ILE A 98 -11.36 -9.71 -12.26
CA ILE A 98 -10.62 -9.32 -13.47
C ILE A 98 -9.56 -8.27 -13.12
N LEU A 99 -9.95 -7.20 -12.42
CA LEU A 99 -9.01 -6.15 -12.03
C LEU A 99 -7.96 -6.66 -11.04
N ALA A 100 -8.34 -7.55 -10.11
CA ALA A 100 -7.38 -8.19 -9.21
C ALA A 100 -6.34 -9.00 -9.99
N ALA A 101 -6.76 -9.75 -11.01
CA ALA A 101 -5.86 -10.52 -11.87
C ALA A 101 -4.93 -9.59 -12.66
N CYS A 102 -5.46 -8.51 -13.27
CA CYS A 102 -4.64 -7.52 -13.97
C CYS A 102 -3.61 -6.86 -13.03
N PHE A 103 -4.04 -6.45 -11.83
CA PHE A 103 -3.14 -5.86 -10.83
C PHE A 103 -2.08 -6.86 -10.38
N ALA A 104 -2.45 -8.12 -10.14
CA ALA A 104 -1.53 -9.17 -9.73
C ALA A 104 -0.48 -9.47 -10.82
N ILE A 105 -0.90 -9.56 -12.09
CA ILE A 105 0.03 -9.73 -13.22
C ILE A 105 1.00 -8.54 -13.27
N PHE A 106 0.50 -7.31 -13.16
CA PHE A 106 1.33 -6.11 -13.11
C PHE A 106 2.33 -6.17 -11.94
N ALA A 107 1.87 -6.48 -10.73
CA ALA A 107 2.70 -6.50 -9.53
C ALA A 107 3.78 -7.59 -9.61
N LEU A 108 3.42 -8.81 -9.98
CA LEU A 108 4.36 -9.91 -10.15
C LEU A 108 5.39 -9.60 -11.22
N ARG A 109 4.95 -9.09 -12.38
CA ARG A 109 5.85 -8.74 -13.47
C ARG A 109 6.84 -7.66 -13.06
N SER A 110 6.38 -6.62 -12.38
CA SER A 110 7.20 -5.45 -12.04
C SER A 110 8.14 -5.72 -10.87
N PHE A 111 7.67 -6.43 -9.82
CA PHE A 111 8.46 -6.62 -8.61
C PHE A 111 9.32 -7.88 -8.62
N CYS A 112 8.88 -8.99 -9.22
CA CYS A 112 9.72 -10.20 -9.29
C CYS A 112 10.92 -10.03 -10.24
N TRP A 113 10.82 -9.12 -11.23
CA TRP A 113 11.92 -8.73 -12.12
C TRP A 113 12.43 -7.31 -11.82
N LEU A 114 12.26 -6.83 -10.58
CA LEU A 114 12.72 -5.51 -10.16
C LEU A 114 14.25 -5.40 -10.25
N LEU A 115 14.93 -6.43 -9.74
CA LEU A 115 16.38 -6.62 -9.81
C LEU A 115 16.63 -8.12 -9.93
N TYR A 116 17.24 -8.56 -11.01
CA TYR A 116 17.54 -9.97 -11.23
C TYR A 116 18.97 -10.14 -11.75
N ILE A 117 19.55 -11.30 -11.45
CA ILE A 117 20.89 -11.67 -11.89
C ILE A 117 20.73 -12.47 -13.19
N ASP A 118 21.41 -12.03 -14.23
CA ASP A 118 21.48 -12.72 -15.52
C ASP A 118 22.94 -12.93 -15.90
N GLY A 119 23.46 -14.12 -15.62
CA GLY A 119 24.90 -14.40 -15.66
C GLY A 119 25.65 -13.56 -14.62
N ASP A 120 26.60 -12.76 -15.08
CA ASP A 120 27.41 -11.86 -14.24
C ASP A 120 26.83 -10.44 -14.15
N GLU A 121 25.70 -10.18 -14.82
CA GLU A 121 25.08 -8.85 -14.87
C GLU A 121 23.87 -8.74 -13.95
N LEU A 122 23.77 -7.60 -13.25
CA LEU A 122 22.55 -7.19 -12.59
C LEU A 122 21.67 -6.46 -13.59
N LYS A 123 20.50 -7.04 -13.89
CA LYS A 123 19.54 -6.49 -14.85
C LYS A 123 18.27 -6.01 -14.16
N ILE A 124 17.65 -5.02 -14.78
CA ILE A 124 16.43 -4.37 -14.35
C ILE A 124 15.48 -4.36 -15.55
N GLN A 125 14.22 -4.74 -15.33
CA GLN A 125 13.25 -4.80 -16.42
C GLN A 125 12.84 -3.40 -16.91
N SER A 126 12.50 -2.49 -16.00
CA SER A 126 11.90 -1.21 -16.36
C SER A 126 12.96 -0.14 -16.57
N PRO A 127 12.99 0.55 -17.72
CA PRO A 127 13.92 1.65 -17.95
C PRO A 127 13.68 2.81 -16.98
N ASN A 128 12.41 3.04 -16.58
CA ASN A 128 12.06 4.08 -15.61
C ASN A 128 12.67 3.80 -14.22
N ASN A 129 12.91 2.54 -13.89
CA ASN A 129 13.44 2.13 -12.58
C ASN A 129 14.97 2.11 -12.56
N LEU A 130 15.65 2.16 -13.71
CA LEU A 130 17.10 2.02 -13.80
C LEU A 130 17.83 3.09 -12.97
N GLY A 131 17.42 4.35 -13.10
CA GLY A 131 18.02 5.47 -12.36
C GLY A 131 17.66 5.48 -10.87
N ASP A 132 16.38 5.29 -10.54
CA ASP A 132 15.88 5.36 -9.17
C ASP A 132 16.35 4.16 -8.32
N LEU A 133 16.46 2.97 -8.89
CA LEU A 133 16.81 1.76 -8.15
C LEU A 133 18.23 1.82 -7.59
N ALA A 134 19.21 2.34 -8.36
CA ALA A 134 20.58 2.48 -7.88
C ALA A 134 20.67 3.40 -6.66
N LEU A 135 19.90 4.50 -6.66
CA LEU A 135 19.78 5.41 -5.53
C LEU A 135 19.28 4.68 -4.28
N HIS A 136 18.18 3.94 -4.43
CA HIS A 136 17.56 3.20 -3.33
C HIS A 136 18.45 2.09 -2.76
N ILE A 137 19.13 1.32 -3.62
CA ILE A 137 20.09 0.29 -3.18
C ILE A 137 21.21 0.92 -2.36
N THR A 138 21.72 2.08 -2.81
CA THR A 138 22.75 2.83 -2.09
C THR A 138 22.27 3.22 -0.70
N TYR A 139 21.07 3.77 -0.57
CA TYR A 139 20.51 4.13 0.74
C TYR A 139 20.32 2.92 1.66
N ILE A 140 19.71 1.84 1.15
CA ILE A 140 19.46 0.62 1.93
C ILE A 140 20.78 0.05 2.46
N LYS A 141 21.78 -0.12 1.58
CA LYS A 141 23.08 -0.68 1.94
C LYS A 141 23.85 0.24 2.89
N ASN A 142 23.80 1.55 2.66
CA ASN A 142 24.44 2.51 3.55
C ASN A 142 23.86 2.42 4.97
N PHE A 143 22.53 2.43 5.12
CA PHE A 143 21.90 2.29 6.43
C PHE A 143 22.22 0.92 7.08
N ALA A 144 22.19 -0.16 6.30
CA ALA A 144 22.46 -1.50 6.80
C ALA A 144 23.92 -1.73 7.24
N ASN A 145 24.87 -0.94 6.72
CA ASN A 145 26.29 -1.00 7.10
C ASN A 145 26.57 -0.40 8.48
N GLY A 146 25.57 0.16 9.17
CA GLY A 146 25.73 0.66 10.53
C GLY A 146 26.51 1.97 10.64
N VAL A 147 26.65 2.71 9.53
CA VAL A 147 27.19 4.08 9.59
C VAL A 147 26.24 4.99 10.37
N SER A 148 26.78 6.05 10.97
CA SER A 148 25.97 7.10 11.59
C SER A 148 24.99 7.63 10.54
N PHE A 149 23.71 7.32 10.71
CA PHE A 149 22.70 7.71 9.75
C PHE A 149 22.03 8.98 10.20
N TRP A 150 21.62 9.76 9.19
CA TRP A 150 20.68 10.86 9.27
C TRP A 150 21.06 12.01 10.23
N PRO A 151 21.08 13.26 9.75
CA PRO A 151 20.55 13.73 8.47
C PRO A 151 21.59 13.74 7.33
N ASP A 152 22.76 13.13 7.48
CA ASP A 152 23.82 13.22 6.47
C ASP A 152 23.51 12.41 5.21
N ASN A 153 23.88 12.98 4.06
CA ASN A 153 23.68 12.37 2.75
C ASN A 153 24.79 11.34 2.46
N PRO A 154 24.46 10.09 2.13
CA PRO A 154 25.46 9.06 1.89
C PRO A 154 26.21 9.18 0.56
N ILE A 155 25.71 10.01 -0.36
CA ILE A 155 26.29 10.23 -1.69
C ILE A 155 27.16 11.49 -1.71
N TYR A 156 26.71 12.55 -1.04
CA TYR A 156 27.37 13.86 -1.06
C TYR A 156 27.89 14.24 0.32
N VAL A 157 29.22 14.38 0.43
CA VAL A 157 29.89 14.88 1.63
C VAL A 157 29.38 16.29 1.96
N PHE A 158 29.15 16.57 3.25
CA PHE A 158 28.61 17.85 3.77
C PHE A 158 27.19 18.21 3.30
N SER A 159 26.47 17.29 2.67
CA SER A 159 25.07 17.49 2.30
C SER A 159 24.13 16.77 3.26
N LYS A 160 22.87 17.21 3.33
CA LYS A 160 21.81 16.56 4.09
C LYS A 160 20.91 15.73 3.19
N LEU A 161 20.43 14.61 3.70
CA LEU A 161 19.50 13.73 3.02
C LEU A 161 18.13 14.42 2.92
N ARG A 162 17.76 14.82 1.70
CA ARG A 162 16.46 15.44 1.39
C ARG A 162 15.44 14.45 0.82
N TYR A 163 15.92 13.26 0.44
CA TYR A 163 15.08 12.23 -0.14
C TYR A 163 14.28 11.51 0.98
N PRO A 164 12.98 11.25 0.78
CA PRO A 164 12.19 10.47 1.74
C PRO A 164 12.65 9.01 1.77
N ALA A 165 13.49 8.67 2.73
CA ALA A 165 14.14 7.36 2.81
C ALA A 165 13.39 6.33 3.67
N GLY A 166 12.11 6.57 4.03
CA GLY A 166 11.37 5.72 4.97
C GLY A 166 11.25 4.25 4.54
N MET A 167 10.94 3.99 3.26
CA MET A 167 10.90 2.61 2.74
C MET A 167 12.29 1.99 2.56
N ASP A 168 13.31 2.81 2.31
CA ASP A 168 14.70 2.35 2.21
C ASP A 168 15.23 1.97 3.60
N LEU A 169 14.91 2.75 4.62
CA LEU A 169 15.22 2.45 6.00
C LEU A 169 14.50 1.17 6.46
N PHE A 170 13.22 1.01 6.10
CA PHE A 170 12.50 -0.24 6.40
C PHE A 170 13.19 -1.46 5.78
N ASN A 171 13.58 -1.38 4.50
CA ASN A 171 14.32 -2.47 3.85
C ASN A 171 15.72 -2.66 4.47
N ALA A 172 16.38 -1.60 4.95
CA ALA A 172 17.64 -1.72 5.66
C ALA A 172 17.50 -2.50 6.98
N LEU A 173 16.40 -2.32 7.72
CA LEU A 173 16.09 -3.15 8.90
C LEU A 173 15.99 -4.63 8.52
N LEU A 174 15.33 -4.95 7.40
CA LEU A 174 15.26 -6.32 6.89
C LEU A 174 16.64 -6.86 6.51
N CYS A 175 17.48 -6.05 5.86
CA CYS A 175 18.86 -6.44 5.55
C CYS A 175 19.70 -6.69 6.81
N CYS A 176 19.57 -5.87 7.85
CA CYS A 176 20.22 -6.11 9.15
C CYS A 176 19.73 -7.42 9.80
N LEU A 177 18.51 -7.87 9.49
CA LEU A 177 17.96 -9.16 9.91
C LEU A 177 18.31 -10.33 8.97
N HIS A 178 19.30 -10.15 8.09
CA HIS A 178 19.77 -11.14 7.11
C HIS A 178 18.73 -11.52 6.05
N VAL A 179 17.72 -10.68 5.82
CA VAL A 179 16.88 -10.79 4.63
C VAL A 179 17.68 -10.27 3.43
N ASP A 180 17.88 -11.13 2.43
CA ASP A 180 18.53 -10.75 1.19
C ASP A 180 17.86 -9.51 0.56
N LEU A 181 18.68 -8.61 0.02
CA LEU A 181 18.21 -7.33 -0.53
C LEU A 181 17.14 -7.57 -1.60
N THR A 182 17.44 -8.39 -2.60
CA THR A 182 16.51 -8.64 -3.71
C THR A 182 15.20 -9.21 -3.20
N ARG A 183 15.24 -10.19 -2.30
CA ARG A 183 14.04 -10.75 -1.67
C ARG A 183 13.25 -9.72 -0.87
N GLY A 184 13.93 -8.87 -0.10
CA GLY A 184 13.31 -7.78 0.65
C GLY A 184 12.56 -6.81 -0.27
N LEU A 185 13.18 -6.40 -1.38
CA LEU A 185 12.56 -5.49 -2.33
C LEU A 185 11.35 -6.13 -3.06
N VAL A 186 11.44 -7.41 -3.42
CA VAL A 186 10.33 -8.16 -4.04
C VAL A 186 9.16 -8.24 -3.08
N TRP A 187 9.38 -8.73 -1.86
CA TRP A 187 8.29 -8.93 -0.89
C TRP A 187 7.65 -7.62 -0.44
N THR A 188 8.46 -6.59 -0.18
CA THR A 188 7.92 -5.27 0.17
C THR A 188 7.07 -4.69 -0.97
N GLY A 189 7.52 -4.82 -2.22
CA GLY A 189 6.76 -4.39 -3.40
C GLY A 189 5.45 -5.16 -3.61
N LEU A 190 5.46 -6.49 -3.46
CA LEU A 190 4.28 -7.33 -3.60
C LEU A 190 3.24 -7.09 -2.49
N LEU A 191 3.69 -6.98 -1.24
CA LEU A 191 2.80 -6.68 -0.11
C LEU A 191 2.22 -5.27 -0.20
N ALA A 192 3.04 -4.29 -0.61
CA ALA A 192 2.57 -2.93 -0.89
C ALA A 192 1.57 -2.88 -2.06
N SER A 193 1.78 -3.68 -3.09
CA SER A 193 0.84 -3.83 -4.22
C SER A 193 -0.50 -4.38 -3.76
N LEU A 194 -0.50 -5.43 -2.93
CA LEU A 194 -1.70 -5.99 -2.34
C LEU A 194 -2.43 -4.96 -1.46
N ALA A 195 -1.67 -4.25 -0.62
CA ALA A 195 -2.19 -3.19 0.23
C ALA A 195 -2.82 -2.04 -0.59
N THR A 196 -2.15 -1.63 -1.66
CA THR A 196 -2.60 -0.57 -2.58
C THR A 196 -3.87 -0.97 -3.31
N PHE A 197 -3.91 -2.18 -3.90
CA PHE A 197 -5.11 -2.72 -4.52
C PHE A 197 -6.28 -2.73 -3.55
N TYR A 198 -6.07 -3.27 -2.34
CA TYR A 198 -7.10 -3.35 -1.32
C TYR A 198 -7.59 -1.96 -0.86
N ALA A 199 -6.67 -1.00 -0.69
CA ALA A 199 -6.99 0.36 -0.30
C ALA A 199 -7.81 1.09 -1.37
N PHE A 200 -7.40 1.05 -2.64
CA PHE A 200 -8.16 1.64 -3.75
C PHE A 200 -9.53 1.00 -3.90
N TYR A 201 -9.59 -0.33 -3.85
CA TYR A 201 -10.85 -1.05 -3.95
C TYR A 201 -11.81 -0.66 -2.81
N ARG A 202 -11.31 -0.50 -1.58
CA ARG A 202 -12.17 -0.11 -0.45
C ARG A 202 -12.58 1.36 -0.48
N TRP A 203 -11.74 2.22 -1.05
CA TRP A 203 -11.98 3.66 -1.12
C TRP A 203 -12.96 4.03 -2.24
N GLY A 204 -12.76 3.52 -3.45
CA GLY A 204 -13.52 3.88 -4.66
C GLY A 204 -13.87 2.70 -5.59
N GLY A 205 -13.76 1.45 -5.11
CA GLY A 205 -14.22 0.26 -5.83
C GLY A 205 -13.39 -0.10 -7.08
N PRO A 206 -13.98 -0.87 -8.00
CA PRO A 206 -13.35 -1.25 -9.28
C PRO A 206 -12.85 -0.03 -10.09
N PHE A 207 -13.59 1.08 -10.06
CA PHE A 207 -13.25 2.28 -10.81
C PHE A 207 -11.93 2.90 -10.35
N ALA A 208 -11.71 3.00 -9.03
CA ALA A 208 -10.45 3.54 -8.50
C ALA A 208 -9.25 2.66 -8.87
N VAL A 209 -9.40 1.33 -8.82
CA VAL A 209 -8.36 0.39 -9.23
C VAL A 209 -8.07 0.50 -10.72
N ALA A 210 -9.10 0.57 -11.56
CA ALA A 210 -8.97 0.73 -13.00
C ALA A 210 -8.30 2.07 -13.37
N GLY A 211 -8.71 3.17 -12.72
CA GLY A 211 -8.10 4.48 -12.90
C GLY A 211 -6.62 4.50 -12.50
N PHE A 212 -6.24 3.74 -11.46
CA PHE A 212 -4.84 3.57 -11.10
C PHE A 212 -4.05 2.71 -12.09
N LEU A 213 -4.60 1.59 -12.59
CA LEU A 213 -3.86 0.70 -13.50
C LEU A 213 -3.76 1.24 -14.92
N PHE A 214 -4.85 1.83 -15.41
CA PHE A 214 -5.01 2.23 -16.82
C PHE A 214 -4.89 3.74 -17.02
N ASN A 215 -4.36 4.49 -16.05
CA ASN A 215 -3.96 5.86 -16.34
C ASN A 215 -2.76 5.89 -17.29
N GLY A 216 -2.63 7.01 -17.98
CA GLY A 216 -1.69 7.20 -19.08
C GLY A 216 -2.42 7.81 -20.26
N GLY A 217 -1.66 8.42 -21.16
CA GLY A 217 -2.24 9.08 -22.34
C GLY A 217 -2.99 8.11 -23.25
N ILE A 218 -3.63 8.66 -24.28
CA ILE A 218 -4.44 7.88 -25.23
C ILE A 218 -3.61 6.94 -26.15
N ALA A 219 -2.29 6.91 -26.00
CA ALA A 219 -1.40 6.03 -26.74
C ALA A 219 -1.81 4.54 -26.62
N GLY A 220 -2.45 4.16 -25.52
CA GLY A 220 -3.03 2.83 -25.34
C GLY A 220 -4.17 2.43 -26.20
N PHE A 221 -4.92 3.40 -26.69
CA PHE A 221 -6.00 3.12 -27.62
C PHE A 221 -5.47 2.76 -29.01
N GLN A 222 -4.16 2.83 -29.27
CA GLN A 222 -3.56 2.23 -30.47
C GLN A 222 -3.78 0.72 -30.52
N ILE A 223 -3.98 0.03 -29.39
CA ILE A 223 -4.39 -1.37 -29.38
C ILE A 223 -5.77 -1.57 -30.02
N LEU A 224 -6.66 -0.56 -29.98
CA LEU A 224 -7.97 -0.62 -30.63
C LEU A 224 -7.87 -0.39 -32.15
N SER A 225 -6.70 -0.05 -32.67
CA SER A 225 -6.47 -0.04 -34.12
C SER A 225 -6.40 -1.47 -34.65
N SER A 226 -7.17 -1.75 -35.70
CA SER A 226 -7.31 -3.09 -36.29
C SER A 226 -5.98 -3.71 -36.75
N SER A 227 -4.93 -2.90 -36.96
CA SER A 227 -3.58 -3.36 -37.34
C SER A 227 -2.69 -3.80 -36.17
N THR A 228 -3.08 -3.50 -34.93
CA THR A 228 -2.26 -3.68 -33.71
C THR A 228 -2.99 -4.47 -32.60
N PHE A 229 -4.29 -4.74 -32.75
CA PHE A 229 -5.16 -5.41 -31.75
C PHE A 229 -4.67 -6.75 -31.19
N LEU A 230 -3.77 -7.46 -31.90
CA LEU A 230 -3.14 -8.71 -31.44
C LEU A 230 -1.61 -8.66 -31.43
N LYS A 231 -1.00 -7.50 -31.70
CA LYS A 231 0.45 -7.33 -31.61
C LYS A 231 0.79 -6.89 -30.19
N PHE A 232 1.39 -7.80 -29.42
CA PHE A 232 2.05 -7.47 -28.16
C PHE A 232 3.32 -6.67 -28.46
N VAL A 233 3.15 -5.37 -28.72
CA VAL A 233 4.25 -4.43 -28.91
C VAL A 233 4.76 -3.98 -27.55
N ASP A 234 6.08 -3.99 -27.38
CA ASP A 234 6.70 -3.36 -26.21
C ASP A 234 6.64 -1.85 -26.39
N TYR A 235 5.74 -1.19 -25.66
CA TYR A 235 5.59 0.27 -25.62
C TYR A 235 6.54 0.96 -24.61
N GLN A 236 7.46 0.22 -23.99
CA GLN A 236 8.51 0.77 -23.12
C GLN A 236 9.91 0.71 -23.75
N GLY A 237 10.07 0.02 -24.89
CA GLY A 237 11.35 -0.16 -25.56
C GLY A 237 11.84 1.09 -26.31
N ASP A 238 13.15 1.15 -26.55
CA ASP A 238 13.92 2.28 -27.12
C ASP A 238 13.44 2.79 -28.50
N LYS A 239 12.55 2.05 -29.18
CA LYS A 239 12.03 2.36 -30.53
C LYS A 239 10.53 2.66 -30.57
N THR A 240 9.85 2.69 -29.42
CA THR A 240 8.39 2.86 -29.34
C THR A 240 8.01 4.05 -28.46
N ILE A 241 6.74 4.47 -28.57
CA ILE A 241 6.17 5.61 -27.86
C ILE A 241 6.36 5.38 -26.35
N ALA A 242 7.16 6.23 -25.70
CA ALA A 242 7.45 6.16 -24.27
C ALA A 242 6.19 6.42 -23.41
N TRP A 243 5.34 5.40 -23.31
CA TRP A 243 4.10 5.49 -22.56
C TRP A 243 4.40 5.64 -21.08
N LYS A 244 3.87 6.70 -20.45
CA LYS A 244 4.01 6.90 -19.00
C LYS A 244 2.66 6.67 -18.30
N SER A 245 2.65 5.78 -17.32
CA SER A 245 1.55 5.56 -16.40
C SER A 245 2.06 5.64 -14.96
N ILE A 246 1.23 6.13 -14.04
CA ILE A 246 1.56 6.25 -12.62
C ILE A 246 2.08 4.94 -12.03
N PRO A 247 1.50 3.75 -12.32
CA PRO A 247 2.06 2.50 -11.82
C PRO A 247 3.49 2.25 -12.28
N LEU A 248 3.82 2.53 -13.54
CA LEU A 248 5.12 2.22 -14.13
C LEU A 248 6.19 3.28 -13.83
N THR A 249 5.81 4.56 -13.82
CA THR A 249 6.78 5.67 -13.72
C THR A 249 6.88 6.26 -12.32
N MET A 250 5.98 5.90 -11.41
CA MET A 250 6.01 6.40 -10.03
C MET A 250 5.87 5.26 -9.02
N PHE A 251 4.84 4.41 -9.10
CA PHE A 251 4.61 3.41 -8.05
C PHE A 251 5.73 2.36 -7.95
N VAL A 252 6.23 1.87 -9.08
CA VAL A 252 7.34 0.90 -9.13
C VAL A 252 8.69 1.56 -8.79
N THR A 253 8.88 2.81 -9.20
CA THR A 253 10.17 3.51 -9.12
C THR A 253 10.35 4.25 -7.80
N GLN A 254 9.36 5.06 -7.40
CA GLN A 254 9.35 5.81 -6.16
C GLN A 254 8.87 4.93 -5.02
N ARG A 255 9.81 4.30 -4.32
CA ARG A 255 9.51 3.38 -3.22
C ARG A 255 8.65 3.99 -2.12
N GLY A 256 8.72 5.30 -1.92
CA GLY A 256 7.85 6.02 -0.99
C GLY A 256 6.35 5.77 -1.23
N LEU A 257 5.93 5.61 -2.49
CA LEU A 257 4.53 5.36 -2.85
C LEU A 257 4.02 3.98 -2.43
N LEU A 258 4.91 3.01 -2.25
CA LEU A 258 4.58 1.67 -1.76
C LEU A 258 3.94 1.72 -0.36
N TYR A 259 4.31 2.72 0.43
CA TYR A 259 3.71 3.00 1.73
C TYR A 259 2.68 4.14 1.66
N ALA A 260 3.02 5.22 0.97
CA ALA A 260 2.22 6.44 0.98
C ALA A 260 0.81 6.24 0.42
N ILE A 261 0.65 5.49 -0.68
CA ILE A 261 -0.68 5.26 -1.25
C ILE A 261 -1.59 4.47 -0.29
N PRO A 262 -1.20 3.29 0.22
CA PRO A 262 -2.07 2.54 1.13
C PRO A 262 -2.29 3.27 2.46
N ALA A 263 -1.28 3.97 3.00
CA ALA A 263 -1.42 4.76 4.23
C ALA A 263 -2.35 5.97 4.03
N GLY A 264 -2.16 6.73 2.96
CA GLY A 264 -2.96 7.91 2.64
C GLY A 264 -4.43 7.55 2.36
N LEU A 265 -4.69 6.51 1.57
CA LEU A 265 -6.06 6.04 1.33
C LEU A 265 -6.72 5.50 2.60
N LEU A 266 -5.95 4.87 3.49
CA LEU A 266 -6.44 4.44 4.80
C LEU A 266 -6.83 5.65 5.67
N LEU A 267 -6.02 6.71 5.70
CA LEU A 267 -6.33 7.96 6.42
C LEU A 267 -7.55 8.66 5.82
N LEU A 268 -7.63 8.81 4.50
CA LEU A 268 -8.79 9.40 3.82
C LEU A 268 -10.06 8.60 4.08
N TRP A 269 -9.97 7.26 4.06
CA TRP A 269 -11.09 6.40 4.42
C TRP A 269 -11.50 6.61 5.88
N HIS A 270 -10.54 6.62 6.82
CA HIS A 270 -10.80 6.87 8.24
C HIS A 270 -11.45 8.23 8.49
N TRP A 271 -10.94 9.31 7.89
CA TRP A 271 -11.51 10.65 8.03
C TRP A 271 -12.90 10.75 7.43
N ARG A 272 -13.15 10.11 6.28
CA ARG A 272 -14.50 10.03 5.70
C ARG A 272 -15.49 9.38 6.68
N GLU A 273 -15.13 8.27 7.30
CA GLU A 273 -15.98 7.60 8.30
C GLU A 273 -16.13 8.47 9.57
N LYS A 274 -15.05 9.10 10.05
CA LYS A 274 -15.02 9.93 11.27
C LYS A 274 -15.84 11.21 11.17
N PHE A 275 -15.80 11.90 10.03
CA PHE A 275 -16.43 13.23 9.86
C PHE A 275 -17.75 13.21 9.07
N TRP A 276 -17.92 12.30 8.12
CA TRP A 276 -19.13 12.20 7.28
C TRP A 276 -20.02 11.00 7.58
N GLY A 277 -19.61 10.11 8.50
CA GLY A 277 -20.42 9.01 9.01
C GLY A 277 -21.64 9.53 9.79
N SER A 278 -22.70 9.85 9.08
CA SER A 278 -23.90 10.47 9.62
C SER A 278 -24.86 9.44 10.22
N GLY A 279 -25.14 9.54 11.52
CA GLY A 279 -26.48 9.26 12.05
C GLY A 279 -26.81 7.89 12.63
N THR A 280 -25.97 6.86 12.52
CA THR A 280 -26.16 5.64 13.33
C THR A 280 -25.40 5.77 14.64
N GLN A 281 -26.05 5.35 15.71
CA GLN A 281 -25.68 5.47 17.13
C GLN A 281 -24.42 4.65 17.51
N ASP A 282 -23.48 4.49 16.59
CA ASP A 282 -22.23 3.71 16.69
C ASP A 282 -21.02 4.66 16.81
N ARG A 283 -21.14 5.73 17.62
CA ARG A 283 -20.05 6.68 17.96
C ARG A 283 -18.80 6.00 18.58
N HIS A 284 -18.82 4.69 18.81
CA HIS A 284 -17.72 3.90 19.36
C HIS A 284 -16.84 3.19 18.32
N ARG A 285 -17.00 3.44 17.02
CA ARG A 285 -16.27 2.74 15.96
C ARG A 285 -15.44 3.67 15.07
N ALA A 286 -14.59 4.50 15.67
CA ALA A 286 -13.44 5.03 14.92
C ALA A 286 -12.56 3.84 14.51
N PRO A 287 -12.34 3.60 13.20
CA PRO A 287 -11.68 2.38 12.75
C PRO A 287 -10.16 2.37 12.98
N LEU A 288 -9.59 3.52 13.36
CA LEU A 288 -8.22 3.65 13.82
C LEU A 288 -8.19 4.41 15.16
N PRO A 289 -7.39 3.93 16.14
CA PRO A 289 -7.05 4.72 17.31
C PRO A 289 -6.35 6.02 16.92
N PHE A 290 -6.60 7.10 17.67
CA PHE A 290 -6.04 8.42 17.38
C PHE A 290 -4.50 8.44 17.31
N TRP A 291 -3.82 7.66 18.15
CA TRP A 291 -2.35 7.58 18.12
C TRP A 291 -1.82 6.91 16.85
N VAL A 292 -2.57 5.98 16.24
CA VAL A 292 -2.23 5.39 14.94
C VAL A 292 -2.45 6.42 13.85
N GLU A 293 -3.59 7.11 13.84
CA GLU A 293 -3.89 8.21 12.92
C GLU A 293 -2.77 9.26 12.93
N LEU A 294 -2.41 9.74 14.13
CA LEU A 294 -1.34 10.72 14.32
C LEU A 294 0.02 10.20 13.85
N SER A 295 0.36 8.95 14.19
CA SER A 295 1.64 8.36 13.80
C SER A 295 1.77 8.19 12.29
N LEU A 296 0.72 7.70 11.62
CA LEU A 296 0.70 7.54 10.15
C LEU A 296 0.78 8.89 9.44
N TYR A 297 0.08 9.91 9.95
CA TYR A 297 0.10 11.25 9.38
C TYR A 297 1.45 11.94 9.59
N ALA A 298 1.99 11.90 10.81
CA ALA A 298 3.23 12.57 11.17
C ALA A 298 4.47 11.94 10.53
N SER A 299 4.47 10.62 10.30
CA SER A 299 5.59 9.94 9.63
C SER A 299 5.51 10.02 8.10
N MET A 300 4.40 10.48 7.52
CA MET A 300 4.19 10.53 6.08
C MET A 300 5.31 11.24 5.30
N PRO A 301 5.89 12.37 5.77
CA PRO A 301 7.05 12.99 5.11
C PRO A 301 8.28 12.08 5.03
N LEU A 302 8.49 11.21 6.02
CA LEU A 302 9.61 10.25 6.01
C LEU A 302 9.49 9.29 4.82
N PHE A 303 8.26 8.90 4.46
CA PHE A 303 7.99 7.98 3.36
C PHE A 303 7.82 8.69 2.02
N HIS A 304 7.18 9.86 2.00
CA HIS A 304 6.95 10.59 0.77
C HIS A 304 6.62 12.08 1.00
N VAL A 305 7.65 12.92 1.19
CA VAL A 305 7.53 14.38 1.39
C VAL A 305 6.67 15.06 0.31
N HIS A 306 6.85 14.67 -0.95
CA HIS A 306 6.25 15.36 -2.11
C HIS A 306 4.72 15.32 -2.14
N THR A 307 4.08 14.28 -1.59
CA THR A 307 2.61 14.22 -1.48
C THR A 307 2.09 14.82 -0.17
N PHE A 308 2.96 15.10 0.80
CA PHE A 308 2.53 15.69 2.07
C PHE A 308 2.53 17.23 2.06
N LEU A 309 3.43 17.85 1.28
CA LEU A 309 3.56 19.31 1.18
C LEU A 309 2.89 19.91 -0.07
N ALA A 310 2.40 19.09 -0.99
CA ALA A 310 1.67 19.51 -2.19
C ALA A 310 0.16 19.50 -1.95
#